data_AF-A0A7J8PC28-F1
#
_entry.id   AF-A0A7J8PC28-F1
#
_cell.length_a   1.000
_cell.length_b   1.000
_cell.length_c   1.000
_cell.angle_alpha   90.00
_cell.angle_beta   90.00
_cell.angle_gamma   90.00
#
_symmetry.space_group_name_H-M   'P 1'
#
loop_
_entity.id
_entity.type
_entity.pdbx_description
1 polymer ?
#
loop_
_entity_poly.entity_id
_entity_poly.type
_entity_poly.pdbx_seq_one_letter_code
_entity_poly.pdbx_strand_id
1 'polypeptide(L)'
;MPENGSDRNPILVDTKTRVRDTLPAEPQSRNGRLQLMCYKYLWDTLAANSFPSGQFFDFFSLNRSYMLSKDIRERTASSGFPAKTLDDVIQYYINTCSMLPTSHDRLLLRYELQKDQSVLGEDEFAYNPDWLKRQIQSNLEFWLGEREASYTPQEERWKCRHCQFASICSGNPFPNIPRGSSSSSDHSSSSS
;
A
#
# COMPACT_ATOMS: atom_id res chain seq x y z
N MET A 1 -8.03 -8.07 38.74
CA MET A 1 -7.21 -7.01 38.12
C MET A 1 -7.94 -6.59 36.86
N PRO A 2 -8.39 -5.32 36.71
CA PRO A 2 -9.03 -4.91 35.48
C PRO A 2 -7.95 -4.77 34.41
N GLU A 3 -8.13 -5.48 33.29
CA GLU A 3 -7.29 -5.36 32.10
C GLU A 3 -7.38 -3.92 31.58
N ASN A 4 -6.25 -3.21 31.56
CA ASN A 4 -6.17 -1.88 30.96
C ASN A 4 -6.57 -2.00 29.48
N GLY A 5 -7.55 -1.19 29.06
CA GLY A 5 -8.17 -1.20 27.72
C GLY A 5 -7.28 -0.76 26.55
N SER A 6 -5.99 -1.10 26.58
CA SER A 6 -5.04 -0.87 25.48
C SER A 6 -4.98 -2.05 24.47
N ASP A 7 -5.65 -3.17 24.75
CA ASP A 7 -5.50 -4.45 24.02
C ASP A 7 -6.57 -4.73 22.94
N ARG A 8 -7.31 -3.72 22.46
CA ARG A 8 -8.41 -3.94 21.49
C ARG A 8 -8.32 -3.17 20.18
N ASN A 9 -7.17 -2.58 19.85
CA ASN A 9 -7.01 -1.94 18.54
C ASN A 9 -6.89 -3.03 17.46
N PRO A 10 -7.60 -2.90 16.32
CA PRO A 10 -7.54 -3.88 15.25
C PRO A 10 -6.12 -3.93 14.65
N ILE A 11 -5.66 -5.14 14.36
CA ILE A 11 -4.41 -5.37 13.62
C ILE A 11 -4.75 -5.40 12.14
N LEU A 12 -4.02 -4.62 11.33
CA LEU A 12 -4.15 -4.69 9.88
C LEU A 12 -3.30 -5.83 9.34
N VAL A 13 -3.94 -6.69 8.55
CA VAL A 13 -3.32 -7.85 7.91
C VAL A 13 -3.49 -7.74 6.39
N ASP A 14 -2.40 -7.92 5.65
CA ASP A 14 -2.43 -8.02 4.18
C ASP A 14 -1.98 -9.42 3.78
N THR A 15 -2.87 -10.16 3.11
CA THR A 15 -2.57 -11.51 2.61
C THR A 15 -2.12 -11.44 1.16
N LYS A 16 -0.88 -11.85 0.91
CA LYS A 16 -0.29 -11.98 -0.43
C LYS A 16 -0.25 -13.44 -0.85
N THR A 17 -0.77 -13.73 -2.03
CA THR A 17 -0.73 -15.09 -2.58
C THR A 17 0.52 -15.32 -3.42
N ARG A 18 1.04 -16.55 -3.37
CA ARG A 18 2.29 -16.95 -4.03
C ARG A 18 2.08 -18.18 -4.88
N VAL A 19 2.68 -18.20 -6.07
CA VAL A 19 2.74 -19.40 -6.91
C VAL A 19 3.82 -20.36 -6.43
N ARG A 20 4.94 -19.83 -5.93
CA ARG A 20 6.06 -20.62 -5.41
C ARG A 20 5.87 -20.87 -3.92
N ASP A 21 6.18 -22.08 -3.50
CA ASP A 21 6.19 -22.55 -2.10
C ASP A 21 7.44 -22.07 -1.35
N THR A 22 7.68 -20.76 -1.41
CA THR A 22 8.80 -20.07 -0.75
C THR A 22 8.38 -18.65 -0.43
N LEU A 23 8.92 -18.11 0.67
CA LEU A 23 8.73 -16.70 1.02
C LEU A 23 9.38 -15.77 -0.03
N PRO A 24 8.87 -14.53 -0.18
CA PRO A 24 9.52 -13.52 -1.01
C PRO A 24 10.92 -13.19 -0.55
N ALA A 25 11.74 -12.75 -1.50
CA ALA A 25 12.95 -12.03 -1.19
C ALA A 25 12.61 -10.67 -0.56
N GLU A 26 13.53 -10.15 0.25
CA GLU A 26 13.35 -8.91 1.02
C GLU A 26 12.82 -7.71 0.20
N PRO A 27 13.26 -7.45 -1.04
CA PRO A 27 12.70 -6.33 -1.82
C PRO A 27 11.20 -6.47 -2.13
N GLN A 28 10.71 -7.70 -2.32
CA GLN A 28 9.30 -7.96 -2.54
C GLN A 28 8.50 -7.78 -1.24
N SER A 29 9.04 -8.23 -0.10
CA SER A 29 8.45 -8.02 1.22
C SER A 29 8.38 -6.54 1.57
N ARG A 30 9.43 -5.77 1.28
CA ARG A 30 9.49 -4.31 1.50
C ARG A 30 8.34 -3.56 0.83
N ASN A 31 7.95 -3.95 -0.39
CA ASN A 31 6.79 -3.35 -1.07
C ASN A 31 5.47 -3.67 -0.35
N GLY A 32 5.30 -4.91 0.12
CA GLY A 32 4.14 -5.29 0.93
C GLY A 32 4.06 -4.53 2.25
N ARG A 33 5.21 -4.36 2.93
CA ARG A 33 5.29 -3.53 4.15
C ARG A 33 4.91 -2.09 3.87
N LEU A 34 5.43 -1.48 2.80
CA LEU A 34 5.08 -0.12 2.40
C LEU A 34 3.57 0.02 2.14
N GLN A 35 2.97 -0.91 1.39
CA GLN A 35 1.53 -0.92 1.13
C GLN A 35 0.71 -0.96 2.43
N LEU A 36 1.05 -1.86 3.35
CA LEU A 36 0.32 -2.01 4.60
C LEU A 36 0.53 -0.81 5.55
N MET A 37 1.70 -0.18 5.55
CA MET A 37 1.92 1.10 6.24
C MET A 37 1.05 2.22 5.64
N CYS A 38 0.89 2.29 4.31
CA CYS A 38 -0.06 3.23 3.68
C CYS A 38 -1.49 2.97 4.14
N TYR A 39 -1.92 1.71 4.24
CA TYR A 39 -3.26 1.37 4.73
C TYR A 39 -3.48 1.81 6.17
N LYS A 40 -2.49 1.59 7.06
CA LYS A 40 -2.55 2.12 8.42
C LYS A 40 -2.65 3.64 8.43
N TYR A 41 -1.83 4.34 7.67
CA TYR A 41 -1.86 5.80 7.60
C TYR A 41 -3.25 6.32 7.17
N LEU A 42 -3.84 5.71 6.13
CA LEU A 42 -5.18 6.06 5.66
C LEU A 42 -6.26 5.74 6.71
N TRP A 43 -6.21 4.55 7.31
CA TRP A 43 -7.15 4.13 8.36
C TRP A 43 -7.11 5.08 9.56
N ASP A 44 -5.92 5.34 10.12
CA ASP A 44 -5.77 6.18 11.30
C ASP A 44 -6.15 7.64 10.99
N THR A 45 -5.88 8.13 9.77
CA THR A 45 -6.33 9.47 9.32
C THR A 45 -7.86 9.58 9.32
N LEU A 46 -8.56 8.55 8.82
CA LEU A 46 -10.02 8.49 8.79
C LEU A 46 -10.62 8.35 10.19
N ALA A 47 -10.08 7.44 11.00
CA ALA A 47 -10.51 7.23 12.38
C ALA A 47 -10.32 8.50 13.24
N ALA A 48 -9.25 9.27 13.00
CA ALA A 48 -8.99 10.53 13.69
C ALA A 48 -9.83 11.71 13.17
N ASN A 49 -10.80 11.50 12.27
CA ASN A 49 -11.60 12.56 11.65
C ASN A 49 -10.72 13.66 11.00
N SER A 50 -9.59 13.25 10.42
CA SER A 50 -8.56 14.17 9.88
C SER A 50 -8.46 14.10 8.35
N PHE A 51 -9.51 13.60 7.68
CA PHE A 51 -9.57 13.56 6.23
C PHE A 51 -9.59 15.00 5.64
N PRO A 52 -8.68 15.33 4.71
CA PRO A 52 -8.56 16.70 4.18
C PRO A 52 -9.62 16.99 3.11
N SER A 53 -10.90 17.04 3.48
CA SER A 53 -12.04 17.18 2.55
C SER A 53 -11.94 18.40 1.64
N GLY A 54 -11.48 19.55 2.16
CA GLY A 54 -11.26 20.75 1.35
C GLY A 54 -10.25 20.51 0.22
N GLN A 55 -9.05 20.01 0.56
CA GLN A 55 -8.01 19.69 -0.43
C GLN A 55 -8.47 18.63 -1.43
N PHE A 56 -9.26 17.65 -0.97
CA PHE A 56 -9.86 16.64 -1.84
C PHE A 56 -10.77 17.27 -2.90
N PHE A 57 -11.68 18.17 -2.50
CA PHE A 57 -12.57 18.84 -3.45
C PHE A 57 -11.80 19.76 -4.40
N ASP A 58 -10.83 20.51 -3.88
CA ASP A 58 -10.01 21.43 -4.68
C ASP A 58 -9.18 20.66 -5.72
N PHE A 59 -8.51 19.58 -5.30
CA PHE A 59 -7.66 18.76 -6.16
C PHE A 59 -8.44 18.16 -7.34
N PHE A 60 -9.64 17.64 -7.09
CA PHE A 60 -10.50 17.07 -8.14
C PHE A 60 -11.40 18.10 -8.83
N SER A 61 -11.30 19.39 -8.47
CA SER A 61 -12.15 20.47 -8.99
C SER A 61 -13.66 20.17 -8.86
N LEU A 62 -14.05 19.61 -7.72
CA LEU A 62 -15.43 19.16 -7.45
C LEU A 62 -16.25 20.25 -6.77
N ASN A 63 -17.48 20.46 -7.26
CA ASN A 63 -18.44 21.31 -6.56
C ASN A 63 -19.11 20.56 -5.41
N ARG A 64 -18.63 20.80 -4.18
CA ARG A 64 -19.14 20.15 -2.96
C ARG A 64 -20.64 20.38 -2.72
N SER A 65 -21.16 21.54 -3.12
CA SER A 65 -22.57 21.92 -2.92
C SER A 65 -23.49 21.48 -4.06
N TYR A 66 -22.97 20.77 -5.05
CA TYR A 66 -23.76 20.26 -6.16
C TYR A 66 -24.83 19.29 -5.65
N MET A 67 -26.09 19.55 -6.04
CA MET A 67 -27.22 18.69 -5.69
C MET A 67 -27.11 17.36 -6.40
N LEU A 68 -27.11 16.28 -5.63
CA LEU A 68 -27.13 14.92 -6.15
C LEU A 68 -28.44 14.64 -6.89
N SER A 69 -28.38 13.71 -7.84
CA SER A 69 -29.57 13.29 -8.60
C SER A 69 -30.68 12.80 -7.66
N LYS A 70 -31.93 12.87 -8.11
CA LYS A 70 -33.09 12.41 -7.33
C LYS A 70 -32.90 10.96 -6.86
N ASP A 71 -32.49 10.08 -7.76
CA ASP A 71 -32.27 8.66 -7.48
C ASP A 71 -31.21 8.43 -6.39
N ILE A 72 -30.11 9.18 -6.41
CA ILE A 72 -29.08 9.08 -5.37
C ILE A 72 -29.65 9.56 -4.03
N ARG A 73 -30.32 10.72 -4.00
CA ARG A 73 -30.92 11.26 -2.78
C ARG A 73 -31.93 10.30 -2.16
N GLU A 74 -32.80 9.71 -2.97
CA GLU A 74 -33.79 8.72 -2.52
C GLU A 74 -33.11 7.46 -1.96
N ARG A 75 -32.05 6.95 -2.61
CA ARG A 75 -31.28 5.79 -2.11
C ARG A 75 -30.54 6.09 -0.80
N THR A 76 -29.94 7.26 -0.67
CA THR A 76 -29.22 7.63 0.56
C THR A 76 -30.19 7.81 1.74
N ALA A 77 -31.36 8.40 1.50
CA ALA A 77 -32.42 8.52 2.49
C ALA A 77 -32.98 7.15 2.92
N SER A 78 -33.25 6.24 1.98
CA SER A 78 -33.72 4.89 2.31
C SER A 78 -32.67 4.04 3.03
N SER A 79 -31.39 4.37 2.84
CA SER A 79 -30.25 3.71 3.52
C SER A 79 -29.91 4.34 4.88
N GLY A 80 -30.66 5.35 5.33
CA GLY A 80 -30.50 5.95 6.66
C GLY A 80 -29.53 7.13 6.75
N PHE A 81 -29.02 7.66 5.63
CA PHE A 81 -28.14 8.82 5.59
C PHE A 81 -28.61 9.80 4.50
N PRO A 82 -29.61 10.66 4.75
CA PRO A 82 -30.27 11.47 3.71
C PRO A 82 -29.39 12.61 3.16
N ALA A 83 -28.39 12.26 2.33
CA ALA A 83 -27.45 13.17 1.72
C ALA A 83 -28.07 13.92 0.53
N LYS A 84 -27.88 15.24 0.46
CA LYS A 84 -28.36 16.08 -0.65
C LYS A 84 -27.24 16.46 -1.60
N THR A 85 -26.04 16.64 -1.06
CA THR A 85 -24.83 17.09 -1.76
C THR A 85 -23.72 16.05 -1.67
N LEU A 86 -22.68 16.22 -2.48
CA LEU A 86 -21.44 15.44 -2.32
C LEU A 86 -20.77 15.73 -0.96
N ASP A 87 -20.89 16.96 -0.46
CA ASP A 87 -20.40 17.33 0.88
C ASP A 87 -21.07 16.50 1.99
N ASP A 88 -22.39 16.33 1.92
CA ASP A 88 -23.14 15.52 2.87
C ASP A 88 -22.64 14.06 2.84
N VAL A 89 -22.40 13.49 1.65
CA VAL A 89 -21.89 12.12 1.50
C VAL A 89 -20.52 11.98 2.17
N ILE A 90 -19.61 12.91 1.91
CA ILE A 90 -18.27 12.91 2.51
C ILE A 90 -18.36 13.08 4.02
N GLN A 91 -19.25 13.95 4.52
CA GLN A 91 -19.43 14.14 5.97
C GLN A 91 -19.99 12.88 6.64
N TYR A 92 -20.97 12.21 6.04
CA TYR A 92 -21.46 10.93 6.54
C TYR A 92 -20.35 9.87 6.56
N TYR A 93 -19.57 9.77 5.49
CA TYR A 93 -18.44 8.85 5.41
C TYR A 93 -17.42 9.10 6.52
N ILE A 94 -16.95 10.35 6.67
CA ILE A 94 -15.96 10.72 7.69
C ILE A 94 -16.52 10.46 9.11
N ASN A 95 -17.75 10.89 9.39
CA ASN A 95 -18.39 10.67 10.69
C ASN A 95 -18.48 9.17 11.01
N THR A 96 -18.82 8.35 10.02
CA THR A 96 -18.91 6.90 10.18
C THR A 96 -17.53 6.29 10.47
N CYS A 97 -16.51 6.69 9.72
CA CYS A 97 -15.15 6.23 9.95
C CYS A 97 -14.58 6.69 11.30
N SER A 98 -14.96 7.87 11.79
CA SER A 98 -14.49 8.38 13.09
C SER A 98 -15.01 7.59 14.30
N MET A 99 -15.99 6.72 14.09
CA MET A 99 -16.46 5.77 15.10
C MET A 99 -15.54 4.54 15.23
N LEU A 100 -14.61 4.34 14.29
CA LEU A 100 -13.66 3.22 14.30
C LEU A 100 -12.48 3.54 15.24
N PRO A 101 -11.93 2.53 15.94
CA PRO A 101 -10.71 2.71 16.70
C PRO A 101 -9.51 2.89 15.76
N THR A 102 -8.47 3.56 16.24
CA THR A 102 -7.15 3.54 15.60
C THR A 102 -6.61 2.12 15.53
N SER A 103 -5.87 1.80 14.47
CA SER A 103 -5.26 0.47 14.31
C SER A 103 -4.05 0.28 15.23
N HIS A 104 -3.67 -0.97 15.49
CA HIS A 104 -2.45 -1.30 16.22
C HIS A 104 -1.20 -0.81 15.48
N ASP A 105 -0.11 -0.54 16.19
CA ASP A 105 1.18 -0.12 15.60
C ASP A 105 2.04 -1.29 15.09
N ARG A 106 1.51 -2.51 15.18
CA ARG A 106 2.11 -3.73 14.60
C ARG A 106 1.23 -4.16 13.44
N LEU A 107 1.87 -4.47 12.33
CA LEU A 107 1.26 -4.80 11.05
C LEU A 107 1.70 -6.21 10.67
N LEU A 108 0.83 -6.98 10.02
CA LEU A 108 1.09 -8.36 9.66
C LEU A 108 0.95 -8.57 8.15
N LEU A 109 2.03 -9.00 7.51
CA LEU A 109 2.03 -9.42 6.12
C LEU A 109 2.01 -10.95 6.08
N ARG A 110 0.92 -11.53 5.59
CA ARG A 110 0.74 -12.99 5.51
C ARG A 110 0.95 -13.47 4.09
N TYR A 111 1.69 -14.56 3.93
CA TYR A 111 1.90 -15.21 2.64
C TYR A 111 1.19 -16.54 2.58
N GLU A 112 0.39 -16.74 1.54
CA GLU A 112 -0.36 -17.98 1.31
C GLU A 112 -0.03 -18.59 -0.05
N LEU A 113 0.05 -19.92 -0.12
CA LEU A 113 0.28 -20.64 -1.36
C LEU A 113 -1.03 -20.69 -2.17
N GLN A 114 -0.99 -20.26 -3.42
CA GLN A 114 -2.19 -20.26 -4.28
C GLN A 114 -2.77 -21.65 -4.53
N LYS A 115 -1.91 -22.68 -4.48
CA LYS A 115 -2.29 -24.07 -4.79
C LYS A 115 -3.35 -24.60 -3.83
N ASP A 116 -3.21 -24.33 -2.53
CA ASP A 116 -4.01 -24.95 -1.47
C ASP A 116 -4.37 -23.99 -0.32
N GLN A 117 -4.04 -22.69 -0.46
CA GLN A 117 -4.26 -21.65 0.55
C GLN A 117 -3.52 -21.91 1.87
N SER A 118 -2.52 -22.79 1.87
CA SER A 118 -1.67 -22.99 3.04
C SER A 118 -0.86 -21.74 3.35
N VAL A 119 -0.67 -21.45 4.63
CA VAL A 119 0.17 -20.32 5.08
C VAL A 119 1.63 -20.70 4.89
N LEU A 120 2.34 -19.94 4.07
CA LEU A 120 3.78 -20.06 3.82
C LEU A 120 4.60 -19.41 4.92
N GLY A 121 4.07 -18.33 5.49
CA GLY A 121 4.70 -17.62 6.59
C GLY A 121 4.12 -16.22 6.77
N GLU A 122 4.54 -15.59 7.86
CA GLU A 122 4.06 -14.30 8.29
C GLU A 122 5.25 -13.41 8.62
N ASP A 123 5.11 -12.13 8.31
CA ASP A 123 6.09 -11.09 8.57
C ASP A 123 5.40 -9.98 9.38
N GLU A 124 5.71 -9.95 10.67
CA GLU A 124 5.18 -8.96 11.59
C GLU A 124 6.20 -7.83 11.80
N PHE A 125 5.76 -6.58 11.62
CA PHE A 125 6.66 -5.43 11.69
C PHE A 125 5.97 -4.20 12.29
N ALA A 126 6.78 -3.30 12.85
CA ALA A 126 6.29 -2.06 13.45
C ALA A 126 5.97 -1.00 12.38
N TYR A 127 4.89 -0.25 12.58
CA TYR A 127 4.57 0.93 11.82
C TYR A 127 5.62 2.03 12.05
N ASN A 128 6.12 2.62 10.97
CA ASN A 128 7.09 3.69 11.03
C ASN A 128 6.61 4.89 10.19
N PRO A 129 5.97 5.90 10.81
CA PRO A 129 5.37 7.01 10.08
C PRO A 129 6.41 7.88 9.36
N ASP A 130 7.59 8.08 9.95
CA ASP A 130 8.64 8.91 9.35
C ASP A 130 9.25 8.23 8.13
N TRP A 131 9.51 6.92 8.23
CA TRP A 131 9.98 6.13 7.10
C TRP A 131 8.93 6.12 5.99
N LEU A 132 7.65 5.89 6.32
CA LEU A 132 6.56 5.91 5.35
C LEU A 132 6.50 7.26 4.61
N LYS A 133 6.48 8.39 5.33
CA LYS A 133 6.43 9.72 4.73
C LYS A 133 7.61 9.97 3.81
N ARG A 134 8.84 9.57 4.19
CA ARG A 134 10.01 9.65 3.31
C ARG A 134 9.86 8.79 2.05
N GLN A 135 9.31 7.59 2.16
CA GLN A 135 9.05 6.75 0.98
C GLN A 135 8.01 7.38 0.06
N ILE A 136 6.89 7.87 0.60
CA ILE A 136 5.85 8.54 -0.20
C ILE A 136 6.43 9.76 -0.91
N GLN A 137 7.14 10.62 -0.19
CA GLN A 137 7.79 11.81 -0.74
C GLN A 137 8.75 11.46 -1.89
N SER A 138 9.66 10.48 -1.68
CA SER A 138 10.63 10.08 -2.72
C SER A 138 9.99 9.50 -3.98
N ASN A 139 8.82 8.84 -3.85
CA ASN A 139 8.05 8.36 -4.99
C ASN A 139 7.31 9.51 -5.70
N LEU A 140 6.72 10.44 -4.95
CA LEU A 140 6.04 11.61 -5.49
C LEU A 140 7.00 12.53 -6.24
N GLU A 141 8.19 12.81 -5.70
CA GLU A 141 9.22 13.61 -6.38
C GLU A 141 9.54 13.05 -7.77
N PHE A 142 9.60 11.72 -7.90
CA PHE A 142 9.81 11.09 -9.20
C PHE A 142 8.58 11.25 -10.12
N TRP A 143 7.37 11.00 -9.62
CA TRP A 143 6.15 11.10 -10.42
C TRP A 143 5.79 12.53 -10.84
N LEU A 144 6.15 13.52 -10.02
CA LEU A 144 5.96 14.94 -10.31
C LEU A 144 7.09 15.54 -11.16
N GLY A 145 8.13 14.77 -11.47
CA GLY A 145 9.29 15.23 -12.26
C GLY A 145 10.25 16.13 -11.49
N GLU A 146 10.17 16.15 -10.16
CA GLU A 146 11.06 16.90 -9.26
C GLU A 146 12.40 16.16 -9.05
N ARG A 147 12.45 14.87 -9.39
CA ARG A 147 13.65 14.03 -9.32
C ARG A 147 13.76 13.10 -10.53
N GLU A 148 14.96 12.98 -11.07
CA GLU A 148 15.29 12.02 -12.13
C GLU A 148 15.16 10.55 -11.68
N ALA A 149 14.93 9.67 -12.65
CA ALA A 149 14.92 8.23 -12.41
C ALA A 149 16.28 7.76 -11.87
N SER A 150 16.25 6.95 -10.81
CA SER A 150 17.43 6.27 -10.30
C SER A 150 17.50 4.85 -10.85
N TYR A 151 18.71 4.31 -10.98
CA TYR A 151 18.89 2.89 -11.30
C TYR A 151 18.33 2.00 -10.19
N THR A 152 17.93 0.80 -10.60
CA THR A 152 17.46 -0.23 -9.68
C THR A 152 18.58 -0.63 -8.69
N PRO A 153 18.29 -0.71 -7.37
CA PRO A 153 19.23 -1.18 -6.36
C PRO A 153 19.80 -2.55 -6.70
N GLN A 154 20.99 -2.88 -6.17
CA GLN A 154 21.71 -4.10 -6.52
C GLN A 154 20.87 -5.36 -6.34
N GLU A 155 20.15 -5.45 -5.22
CA GLU A 155 19.27 -6.55 -4.85
C GLU A 155 18.05 -6.72 -5.77
N GLU A 156 17.74 -5.70 -6.57
CA GLU A 156 16.63 -5.71 -7.53
C GLU A 156 17.10 -5.75 -9.00
N ARG A 157 18.41 -5.78 -9.28
CA ARG A 157 18.96 -5.80 -10.65
C ARG A 157 18.56 -7.03 -11.46
N TRP A 158 18.03 -8.08 -10.84
CA TRP A 158 17.39 -9.19 -11.56
C TRP A 158 16.27 -8.69 -12.50
N LYS A 159 15.61 -7.56 -12.19
CA LYS A 159 14.62 -6.90 -13.06
C LYS A 159 15.21 -6.46 -14.40
N CYS A 160 16.52 -6.18 -14.47
CA CYS A 160 17.20 -5.83 -15.71
C CYS A 160 17.09 -6.93 -16.78
N ARG A 161 17.00 -8.21 -16.38
CA ARG A 161 16.80 -9.35 -17.30
C ARG A 161 15.48 -9.28 -18.08
N HIS A 162 14.53 -8.49 -17.58
CA HIS A 162 13.20 -8.29 -18.17
C HIS A 162 12.98 -6.84 -18.65
N CYS A 163 13.94 -5.93 -18.47
CA CYS A 163 13.81 -4.51 -18.81
C CYS A 163 13.99 -4.26 -20.32
N GLN A 164 13.13 -3.43 -20.93
CA GLN A 164 13.22 -3.12 -22.37
C GLN A 164 14.38 -2.20 -22.73
N PHE A 165 14.86 -1.44 -21.75
CA PHE A 165 15.95 -0.49 -21.92
C PHE A 165 17.29 -1.07 -21.45
N ALA A 166 17.36 -2.38 -21.16
CA ALA A 166 18.53 -3.01 -20.55
C ALA A 166 19.82 -2.81 -21.38
N SER A 167 19.74 -2.83 -22.71
CA SER A 167 20.90 -2.69 -23.60
C SER A 167 21.51 -1.28 -23.61
N ILE A 168 20.72 -0.25 -23.31
CA ILE A 168 21.14 1.16 -23.31
C ILE A 168 21.25 1.77 -21.91
N CYS A 169 20.88 1.01 -20.88
CA CYS A 169 20.89 1.47 -19.49
C CYS A 169 22.29 1.32 -18.87
N SER A 170 22.93 2.44 -18.54
CA SER A 170 24.26 2.43 -17.90
C SER A 170 24.28 1.73 -16.53
N GLY A 171 23.13 1.63 -15.86
CA GLY A 171 22.98 0.91 -14.60
C GLY A 171 22.77 -0.61 -14.74
N ASN A 172 22.69 -1.15 -15.96
CA ASN A 172 22.55 -2.58 -16.18
C ASN A 172 23.91 -3.29 -16.05
N PRO A 173 24.11 -4.19 -15.07
CA PRO A 173 25.35 -4.96 -14.95
C PRO A 173 25.49 -6.05 -16.03
N PHE A 174 24.44 -6.31 -16.82
CA PHE A 174 24.37 -7.38 -17.82
C PHE A 174 23.96 -6.86 -19.21
N PRO A 175 24.69 -5.91 -19.83
CA PRO A 175 24.27 -5.27 -21.08
C PRO A 175 24.19 -6.25 -22.27
N ASN A 176 24.98 -7.33 -22.23
CA ASN A 176 25.11 -8.31 -23.31
C ASN A 176 24.21 -9.55 -23.13
N ILE A 177 23.43 -9.63 -22.05
CA ILE A 177 22.55 -10.78 -21.80
C ILE A 177 21.19 -10.51 -22.45
N PRO A 178 20.74 -11.35 -23.41
CA PRO A 178 19.48 -11.15 -24.09
C PRO A 178 18.29 -11.22 -23.12
N ARG A 179 17.26 -10.42 -23.42
CA ARG A 179 16.06 -10.30 -22.60
C ARG A 179 15.40 -11.68 -22.45
N GLY A 180 15.19 -12.13 -21.21
CA GLY A 180 14.57 -13.43 -20.92
C GLY A 180 15.50 -14.64 -20.84
N SER A 181 16.82 -14.51 -21.00
CA SER A 181 17.72 -15.64 -20.74
C SER A 181 17.89 -15.87 -19.24
N SER A 182 17.36 -17.00 -18.74
CA SER A 182 17.60 -17.49 -17.39
C SER A 182 19.01 -18.10 -17.31
N SER A 183 19.95 -17.45 -16.60
CA SER A 183 21.21 -18.10 -16.24
C SER A 183 20.95 -19.09 -15.10
N SER A 184 21.13 -20.37 -15.36
CA SER A 184 20.91 -21.50 -14.43
C SER A 184 21.98 -21.63 -13.33
N SER A 185 22.58 -20.54 -12.87
CA SER A 185 23.82 -20.58 -12.10
C SER A 185 23.80 -19.67 -10.87
N ASP A 186 22.80 -19.82 -10.01
CA ASP A 186 22.82 -19.31 -8.62
C ASP A 186 22.61 -20.47 -7.61
N HIS A 187 23.19 -21.62 -7.92
CA HIS A 187 23.33 -22.74 -6.99
C HIS A 187 24.78 -23.18 -6.93
N SER A 188 25.55 -22.63 -5.99
CA SER A 188 26.74 -23.24 -5.40
C SER A 188 27.17 -22.49 -4.13
N SER A 189 26.76 -23.04 -2.99
CA SER A 189 27.58 -23.29 -1.79
C SER A 189 28.28 -22.14 -1.07
N SER A 190 27.92 -21.97 0.21
CA SER A 190 28.88 -21.70 1.30
C SER A 190 28.34 -22.31 2.58
N SER A 191 28.51 -23.62 2.71
CA SER A 191 28.60 -24.30 4.00
C SER A 191 30.06 -24.23 4.44
N SER A 192 30.31 -23.63 5.60
CA SER A 192 31.45 -23.91 6.48
C SER A 192 31.02 -23.54 7.89
#